data_AF-A0A4S2DK26-F1
#
_entry.id   AF-A0A4S2DK26-F1
#
_cell.length_a   1.000
_cell.length_b   1.000
_cell.length_c   1.000
_cell.angle_alpha   90.00
_cell.angle_beta   90.00
_cell.angle_gamma   90.00
#
_symmetry.space_group_name_H-M   'P 1'
#
loop_
_entity.id
_entity.type
_entity.pdbx_description
1 polymer ?
#
loop_
_entity_poly.entity_id
_entity_poly.type
_entity_poly.pdbx_seq_one_letter_code
_entity_poly.pdbx_strand_id
1 'polypeptide(L)'
;MKNIINIIKYNFAKYNMGVGKVFYIIGLILILLVNISTFTRIPYVSEILSFINIGFVATFLAVNFITSIVIFYKQVSREEGRLIFTFPIKSWEFIMAKFIEFIIIQGGFAVIVYLFSLISANSVSSLVRLVSISTALGTIVAYIFIASFTVIFSSYFSNVVLVTLAVIFGGGFIQSIVEGVIWAVTRVFPYVYMRVGTLIEVDLIKTLLSLAWTGVLVYMAIYHLDKKLDII
;
A
#
# COMPACT_ATOMS: atom_id res chain seq x y z
N MET A 1 -14.42 -11.05 11.25
CA MET A 1 -14.57 -9.59 10.99
C MET A 1 -14.57 -8.72 12.25
N LYS A 2 -15.32 -9.07 13.32
CA LYS A 2 -15.35 -8.25 14.56
C LYS A 2 -13.95 -8.02 15.16
N ASN A 3 -13.10 -9.05 15.18
CA ASN A 3 -11.71 -8.95 15.64
C ASN A 3 -10.85 -8.05 14.74
N ILE A 4 -10.96 -8.18 13.42
CA ILE A 4 -10.28 -7.32 12.44
C ILE A 4 -10.61 -5.85 12.70
N ILE A 5 -11.89 -5.53 12.87
CA ILE A 5 -12.33 -4.16 13.17
C ILE A 5 -11.77 -3.66 14.51
N ASN A 6 -11.71 -4.52 15.53
CA ASN A 6 -11.14 -4.15 16.83
C ASN A 6 -9.64 -3.88 16.75
N ILE A 7 -8.88 -4.70 16.00
CA ILE A 7 -7.45 -4.49 15.75
C ILE A 7 -7.23 -3.15 15.03
N ILE A 8 -8.03 -2.89 13.99
CA ILE A 8 -8.00 -1.63 13.24
C ILE A 8 -8.28 -0.44 14.17
N LYS A 9 -9.35 -0.51 14.98
CA LYS A 9 -9.70 0.55 15.94
C LYS A 9 -8.58 0.81 16.95
N TYR A 10 -7.97 -0.24 17.47
CA TYR A 10 -6.84 -0.13 18.39
C TYR A 10 -5.64 0.57 17.74
N ASN A 11 -5.30 0.20 16.50
CA ASN A 11 -4.21 0.84 15.76
C ASN A 11 -4.51 2.31 15.46
N PHE A 12 -5.74 2.64 15.06
CA PHE A 12 -6.18 4.03 14.89
C PHE A 12 -6.14 4.84 16.18
N ALA A 13 -6.49 4.24 17.33
CA ALA A 13 -6.33 4.91 18.62
C ALA A 13 -4.85 5.24 18.91
N LYS A 14 -3.91 4.38 18.48
CA LYS A 14 -2.47 4.63 18.60
C LYS A 14 -1.99 5.75 17.68
N TYR A 15 -2.51 5.86 16.45
CA TYR A 15 -2.25 7.03 15.59
C TYR A 15 -2.81 8.33 16.18
N ASN A 16 -3.87 8.26 16.99
CA ASN A 16 -4.41 9.40 17.72
C ASN A 16 -3.59 9.79 18.97
N MET A 17 -2.44 9.15 19.22
CA MET A 17 -1.56 9.44 20.36
C MET A 17 -0.12 9.76 19.91
N GLY A 18 0.52 10.71 20.60
CA GLY A 18 1.95 11.03 20.43
C GLY A 18 2.33 11.56 19.03
N VAL A 19 3.49 11.12 18.54
CA VAL A 19 4.14 11.60 17.30
C VAL A 19 3.32 11.29 16.05
N GLY A 20 2.58 10.18 16.03
CA GLY A 20 1.70 9.82 14.90
C GLY A 20 0.60 10.84 14.67
N LYS A 21 -0.04 11.31 15.75
CA LYS A 21 -1.08 12.35 15.68
C LYS A 21 -0.53 13.64 15.08
N VAL A 22 0.66 14.04 15.51
CA VAL A 22 1.33 15.25 15.03
C VAL A 22 1.67 15.12 13.55
N PHE A 23 2.20 13.97 13.11
CA PHE A 23 2.52 13.73 11.70
C PHE A 23 1.29 13.83 10.78
N TYR A 24 0.18 13.19 11.14
CA TYR A 24 -1.04 13.24 10.33
C TYR A 24 -1.74 14.61 10.38
N ILE A 25 -1.71 15.31 11.51
CA ILE A 25 -2.24 16.69 11.61
C ILE A 25 -1.42 17.64 10.76
N ILE A 26 -0.08 17.60 10.85
CA ILE A 26 0.80 18.42 10.03
C ILE A 26 0.62 18.08 8.55
N GLY A 27 0.56 16.79 8.21
CA GLY A 27 0.25 16.33 6.86
C GLY A 27 -1.04 16.92 6.34
N LEU A 28 -2.12 16.85 7.12
CA LEU A 28 -3.43 17.39 6.74
C LEU A 28 -3.42 18.92 6.61
N ILE A 29 -2.77 19.64 7.52
CA ILE A 29 -2.60 21.10 7.43
C ILE A 29 -1.82 21.47 6.17
N LEU A 30 -0.73 20.76 5.86
CA LEU A 30 0.07 21.02 4.66
C LEU A 30 -0.72 20.71 3.39
N ILE A 31 -1.52 19.64 3.35
CA ILE A 31 -2.47 19.41 2.23
C ILE A 31 -3.39 20.61 2.09
N LEU A 32 -4.02 21.06 3.16
CA LEU A 32 -4.97 22.17 3.11
C LEU A 32 -4.30 23.45 2.61
N LEU A 33 -3.12 23.79 3.12
CA LEU A 33 -2.35 24.95 2.69
C LEU A 33 -1.93 24.87 1.22
N VAL A 34 -1.45 23.70 0.79
CA VAL A 34 -1.03 23.49 -0.59
C VAL A 34 -2.23 23.46 -1.53
N ASN A 35 -3.40 23.02 -1.08
CA ASN A 35 -4.63 23.10 -1.88
C ASN A 35 -5.30 24.48 -1.85
N ILE A 36 -4.99 25.39 -0.93
CA ILE A 36 -5.45 26.80 -1.03
C ILE A 36 -4.92 27.44 -2.32
N SER A 37 -3.73 27.03 -2.78
CA SER A 37 -3.17 27.48 -4.05
C SER A 37 -4.03 27.14 -5.28
N THR A 38 -4.91 26.14 -5.16
CA THR A 38 -5.81 25.76 -6.24
C THR A 38 -6.95 26.76 -6.45
N PHE A 39 -7.14 27.69 -5.52
CA PHE A 39 -8.09 28.81 -5.59
C PHE A 39 -7.44 30.12 -6.08
N THR A 40 -6.11 30.18 -6.19
CA THR A 40 -5.44 31.34 -6.80
C THR A 40 -5.77 31.39 -8.29
N ARG A 41 -6.28 32.52 -8.79
CA ARG A 41 -6.68 32.70 -10.20
C ARG A 41 -5.58 33.31 -11.09
N ILE A 42 -4.35 33.37 -10.61
CA ILE A 42 -3.21 33.91 -11.36
C ILE A 42 -2.59 32.74 -12.16
N PRO A 43 -2.70 32.73 -13.51
CA PRO A 43 -2.44 31.54 -14.32
C PRO A 43 -1.09 30.86 -14.06
N TYR A 44 -0.01 31.63 -14.02
CA TYR A 44 1.34 31.08 -13.81
C TYR A 44 1.60 30.65 -12.35
N VAL A 45 1.03 31.36 -11.38
CA VAL A 45 1.22 31.06 -9.95
C VAL A 45 0.39 29.83 -9.56
N SER A 46 -0.83 29.71 -10.08
CA SER A 46 -1.71 28.57 -9.81
C SER A 46 -1.13 27.27 -10.37
N GLU A 47 -0.57 27.29 -11.58
CA GLU A 47 0.08 26.13 -12.20
C GLU A 47 1.32 25.68 -11.42
N ILE A 48 2.24 26.59 -11.10
CA ILE A 48 3.45 26.26 -10.31
C ILE A 48 3.07 25.63 -8.96
N LEU A 49 2.10 26.22 -8.26
CA LEU A 49 1.66 25.70 -6.97
C LEU A 49 0.97 24.33 -7.09
N SER A 50 0.30 24.06 -8.22
CA SER A 50 -0.31 22.76 -8.47
C SER A 50 0.72 21.67 -8.80
N PHE A 51 1.84 22.00 -9.46
CA PHE A 51 2.96 21.07 -9.58
C PHE A 51 3.62 20.77 -8.23
N ILE A 52 3.74 21.77 -7.35
CA ILE A 52 4.21 21.57 -5.97
C ILE A 52 3.24 20.63 -5.21
N ASN A 53 1.93 20.75 -5.43
CA ASN A 53 0.92 19.86 -4.86
C ASN A 53 1.14 18.39 -5.29
N ILE A 54 1.45 18.15 -6.56
CA ILE A 54 1.77 16.81 -7.06
C ILE A 54 2.96 16.21 -6.29
N GLY A 55 4.06 16.98 -6.18
CA GLY A 55 5.26 16.55 -5.46
C GLY A 55 4.99 16.27 -3.97
N PHE A 56 4.19 17.12 -3.33
CA PHE A 56 3.81 16.94 -1.93
C PHE A 56 2.96 15.69 -1.72
N VAL A 57 1.91 15.48 -2.54
CA VAL A 57 1.03 14.31 -2.47
C VAL A 57 1.82 13.02 -2.64
N ALA A 58 2.70 12.96 -3.66
CA ALA A 58 3.53 11.79 -3.90
C ALA A 58 4.48 11.51 -2.73
N THR A 59 5.12 12.56 -2.20
CA THR A 59 6.06 12.43 -1.07
C THR A 59 5.34 11.98 0.19
N PHE A 60 4.18 12.55 0.52
CA PHE A 60 3.42 12.16 1.70
C PHE A 60 2.99 10.69 1.64
N LEU A 61 2.42 10.26 0.52
CA LEU A 61 2.00 8.88 0.32
C LEU A 61 3.19 7.91 0.40
N ALA A 62 4.36 8.29 -0.12
CA ALA A 62 5.59 7.51 -0.05
C ALA A 62 6.16 7.42 1.38
N VAL A 63 6.20 8.53 2.12
CA VAL A 63 6.65 8.54 3.52
C VAL A 63 5.72 7.68 4.39
N ASN A 64 4.41 7.80 4.18
CA ASN A 64 3.44 6.97 4.90
C ASN A 64 3.60 5.48 4.58
N PHE A 65 3.83 5.15 3.32
CA PHE A 65 4.16 3.80 2.87
C PHE A 65 5.40 3.23 3.56
N ILE A 66 6.53 3.96 3.54
CA ILE A 66 7.77 3.53 4.21
C ILE A 66 7.55 3.34 5.71
N THR A 67 6.89 4.31 6.35
CA THR A 67 6.59 4.25 7.79
C THR A 67 5.75 3.04 8.16
N SER A 68 4.75 2.72 7.33
CA SER A 68 3.87 1.56 7.53
C SER A 68 4.60 0.24 7.38
N ILE A 69 5.54 0.13 6.43
CA ILE A 69 6.42 -1.04 6.29
C ILE A 69 7.29 -1.22 7.54
N VAL A 70 7.94 -0.15 8.02
CA VAL A 70 8.81 -0.21 9.19
C VAL A 70 8.02 -0.65 10.43
N ILE A 71 6.83 -0.07 10.66
CA ILE A 71 5.96 -0.45 11.78
C ILE A 71 5.54 -1.91 11.65
N PHE A 72 5.14 -2.34 10.46
CA PHE A 72 4.74 -3.72 10.20
C PHE A 72 5.89 -4.71 10.48
N TYR A 73 7.10 -4.41 10.00
CA TYR A 73 8.29 -5.22 10.25
C TYR A 73 8.54 -5.40 11.76
N LYS A 74 8.51 -4.30 12.52
CA LYS A 74 8.70 -4.32 13.98
C LYS A 74 7.68 -5.23 14.67
N GLN A 75 6.42 -5.15 14.24
CA GLN A 75 5.32 -5.97 14.77
C GLN A 75 5.48 -7.47 14.46
N VAL A 76 6.06 -7.82 13.32
CA VAL A 76 6.31 -9.22 12.91
C VAL A 76 7.64 -9.77 13.45
N SER A 77 8.55 -8.90 13.89
CA SER A 77 9.86 -9.29 14.43
C SER A 77 9.71 -10.07 15.75
N ARG A 78 10.58 -11.06 15.99
CA ARG A 78 10.58 -11.86 17.23
C ARG A 78 10.98 -11.04 18.46
N GLU A 79 11.82 -10.02 18.27
CA GLU A 79 12.40 -9.22 19.35
C GLU A 79 11.44 -8.14 19.84
N GLU A 80 10.80 -7.39 18.93
CA GLU A 80 9.90 -6.28 19.30
C GLU A 80 8.41 -6.65 19.28
N GLY A 81 8.02 -7.72 18.56
CA GLY A 81 6.62 -8.11 18.35
C GLY A 81 6.01 -9.00 19.43
N ARG A 82 6.77 -9.35 20.47
CA ARG A 82 6.47 -10.40 21.47
C ARG A 82 5.04 -10.37 22.04
N LEU A 83 4.44 -9.18 22.20
CA LEU A 83 3.08 -8.99 22.71
C LEU A 83 1.97 -9.41 21.73
N ILE A 84 2.21 -9.35 20.42
CA ILE A 84 1.24 -9.76 19.39
C ILE A 84 1.16 -11.29 19.33
N PHE A 85 2.26 -11.98 19.64
CA PHE A 85 2.34 -13.43 19.70
C PHE A 85 1.75 -14.01 21.00
N THR A 86 1.53 -13.21 22.04
CA THR A 86 0.94 -13.67 23.31
C THR A 86 -0.58 -13.61 23.37
N PHE A 87 -1.24 -12.88 22.46
CA PHE A 87 -2.70 -12.86 22.37
C PHE A 87 -3.18 -13.87 21.31
N PRO A 88 -4.32 -14.56 21.52
CA PRO A 88 -4.86 -15.54 20.57
C PRO A 88 -5.49 -14.85 19.35
N ILE A 89 -4.68 -14.15 18.57
CA ILE A 89 -5.06 -13.50 17.32
C ILE A 89 -4.67 -14.42 16.17
N LYS A 90 -5.63 -14.78 15.31
CA LYS A 90 -5.35 -15.59 14.11
C LYS A 90 -4.51 -14.77 13.12
N SER A 91 -3.51 -15.37 12.49
CA SER A 91 -2.61 -14.67 11.54
C SER A 91 -3.34 -13.95 10.42
N TRP A 92 -4.36 -14.60 9.86
CA TRP A 92 -5.14 -14.02 8.78
C TRP A 92 -5.91 -12.77 9.24
N GLU A 93 -6.38 -12.73 10.50
CA GLU A 93 -7.06 -11.55 11.05
C GLU A 93 -6.08 -10.39 11.22
N PHE A 94 -4.85 -10.67 11.65
CA PHE A 94 -3.80 -9.67 11.78
C PHE A 94 -3.35 -9.10 10.43
N ILE A 95 -2.98 -9.96 9.46
CA ILE A 95 -2.51 -9.53 8.14
C ILE A 95 -3.60 -8.74 7.40
N MET A 96 -4.85 -9.25 7.41
CA MET A 96 -5.96 -8.53 6.76
C MET A 96 -6.27 -7.21 7.44
N ALA A 97 -6.18 -7.12 8.78
CA ALA A 97 -6.33 -5.85 9.48
C ALA A 97 -5.29 -4.83 9.03
N LYS A 98 -4.03 -5.25 8.85
CA LYS A 98 -2.93 -4.36 8.40
C LYS A 98 -3.13 -3.88 6.96
N PHE A 99 -3.56 -4.75 6.06
CA PHE A 99 -3.89 -4.34 4.69
C PHE A 99 -5.06 -3.37 4.63
N ILE A 100 -6.14 -3.64 5.37
CA ILE A 100 -7.31 -2.76 5.41
C ILE A 100 -6.95 -1.41 6.05
N GLU A 101 -6.19 -1.40 7.14
CA GLU A 101 -5.68 -0.19 7.79
C GLU A 101 -4.92 0.68 6.79
N PHE A 102 -3.98 0.10 6.04
CA PHE A 102 -3.18 0.83 5.06
C PHE A 102 -4.03 1.35 3.88
N ILE A 103 -4.97 0.55 3.38
CA ILE A 103 -5.92 0.94 2.33
C ILE A 103 -6.77 2.15 2.78
N ILE A 104 -7.27 2.13 4.01
CA ILE A 104 -8.08 3.23 4.55
C ILE A 104 -7.25 4.52 4.64
N ILE A 105 -6.00 4.44 5.09
CA ILE A 105 -5.15 5.62 5.26
C ILE A 105 -4.75 6.20 3.89
N GLN A 106 -4.18 5.39 2.99
CA GLN A 106 -3.75 5.85 1.67
C GLN A 106 -4.94 6.27 0.81
N GLY A 107 -6.01 5.48 0.80
CA GLY A 107 -7.23 5.76 0.07
C GLY A 107 -7.94 7.00 0.61
N GLY A 108 -8.05 7.13 1.94
CA GLY A 108 -8.64 8.31 2.57
C GLY A 108 -7.90 9.60 2.20
N PHE A 109 -6.57 9.59 2.25
CA PHE A 109 -5.76 10.73 1.82
C PHE A 109 -5.97 11.06 0.34
N ALA A 110 -5.93 10.06 -0.55
CA ALA A 110 -6.12 10.26 -1.97
C ALA A 110 -7.52 10.82 -2.30
N VAL A 111 -8.55 10.35 -1.61
CA VAL A 111 -9.93 10.85 -1.75
C VAL A 111 -10.02 12.32 -1.31
N ILE A 112 -9.37 12.71 -0.22
CA ILE A 112 -9.36 14.11 0.22
C ILE A 112 -8.74 15.00 -0.87
N VAL A 113 -7.56 14.64 -1.37
CA VAL A 113 -6.87 15.38 -2.45
C VAL A 113 -7.74 15.43 -3.72
N TYR A 114 -8.38 14.31 -4.06
CA TYR A 114 -9.29 14.23 -5.19
C TYR A 114 -10.47 15.21 -5.05
N LEU A 115 -11.11 15.28 -3.89
CA LEU A 115 -12.20 16.23 -3.63
C LEU A 115 -11.75 17.68 -3.72
N PHE A 116 -10.58 18.03 -3.17
CA PHE A 116 -10.05 19.40 -3.29
C PHE A 116 -9.74 19.78 -4.74
N SER A 117 -9.12 18.88 -5.49
CA SER A 117 -8.79 19.11 -6.89
C SER A 117 -10.03 19.21 -7.80
N LEU A 118 -11.18 18.62 -7.42
CA LEU A 118 -12.45 18.80 -8.16
C LEU A 118 -12.99 20.22 -8.09
N ILE A 119 -12.76 20.91 -6.97
CA ILE A 119 -13.24 22.27 -6.74
C ILE A 119 -12.25 23.30 -7.32
N SER A 120 -11.04 22.86 -7.68
CA SER A 120 -10.03 23.69 -8.32
C SER A 120 -10.43 24.13 -9.73
N ALA A 121 -10.25 25.41 -10.03
CA ALA A 121 -10.39 25.95 -11.38
C ALA A 121 -9.12 25.80 -12.24
N ASN A 122 -8.12 25.02 -11.80
CA ASN A 122 -6.83 24.91 -12.48
C ASN A 122 -6.83 23.85 -13.60
N SER A 123 -6.16 24.14 -14.71
CA SER A 123 -5.89 23.24 -15.84
C SER A 123 -5.17 21.95 -15.39
N VAL A 124 -4.25 22.07 -14.43
CA VAL A 124 -3.41 20.97 -13.90
C VAL A 124 -4.17 20.07 -12.90
N SER A 125 -5.37 20.46 -12.46
CA SER A 125 -6.16 19.70 -11.47
C SER A 125 -6.45 18.25 -11.88
N SER A 126 -6.60 17.99 -13.18
CA SER A 126 -6.75 16.64 -13.75
C SER A 126 -5.54 15.75 -13.47
N LEU A 127 -4.33 16.30 -13.58
CA LEU A 127 -3.08 15.59 -13.31
C LEU A 127 -2.90 15.32 -11.81
N VAL A 128 -3.25 16.28 -10.94
CA VAL A 128 -3.20 16.08 -9.48
C VAL A 128 -4.07 14.88 -9.07
N ARG A 129 -5.29 14.78 -9.62
CA ARG A 129 -6.20 13.64 -9.39
C ARG A 129 -5.59 12.31 -9.81
N LEU A 130 -5.05 12.28 -11.03
CA LEU A 130 -4.46 11.08 -11.59
C LEU A 130 -3.24 10.63 -10.78
N VAL A 131 -2.34 11.54 -10.41
CA VAL A 131 -1.17 11.21 -9.60
C VAL A 131 -1.57 10.74 -8.20
N SER A 132 -2.54 11.39 -7.56
CA SER A 132 -2.99 11.01 -6.22
C SER A 132 -3.53 9.58 -6.17
N ILE A 133 -4.45 9.24 -7.09
CA ILE A 133 -5.05 7.90 -7.15
C ILE A 133 -4.01 6.86 -7.58
N SER A 134 -3.22 7.13 -8.62
CA SER A 134 -2.21 6.18 -9.10
C SER A 134 -1.13 5.90 -8.07
N THR A 135 -0.66 6.92 -7.35
CA THR A 135 0.35 6.75 -6.28
C THR A 135 -0.23 5.98 -5.09
N ALA A 136 -1.48 6.28 -4.69
CA ALA A 136 -2.14 5.54 -3.61
C ALA A 136 -2.33 4.06 -3.97
N LEU A 137 -2.85 3.76 -5.16
CA LEU A 137 -3.00 2.37 -5.63
C LEU A 137 -1.65 1.66 -5.77
N GLY A 138 -0.65 2.31 -6.36
CA GLY A 138 0.70 1.76 -6.52
C GLY A 138 1.33 1.41 -5.18
N THR A 139 1.24 2.30 -4.19
CA THR A 139 1.78 2.05 -2.84
C THR A 139 0.98 0.99 -2.08
N ILE A 140 -0.35 0.91 -2.24
CA ILE A 140 -1.19 -0.17 -1.66
C ILE A 140 -0.75 -1.53 -2.20
N VAL A 141 -0.62 -1.66 -3.51
CA VAL A 141 -0.19 -2.91 -4.14
C VAL A 141 1.22 -3.28 -3.67
N ALA A 142 2.16 -2.33 -3.73
CA ALA A 142 3.53 -2.55 -3.26
C ALA A 142 3.58 -2.97 -1.77
N TYR A 143 2.73 -2.39 -0.92
CA TYR A 143 2.66 -2.71 0.50
C TYR A 143 2.25 -4.15 0.73
N ILE A 144 1.23 -4.64 0.00
CA ILE A 144 0.77 -6.03 0.09
C ILE A 144 1.92 -6.98 -0.26
N PHE A 145 2.62 -6.75 -1.38
CA PHE A 145 3.74 -7.59 -1.79
C PHE A 145 4.90 -7.57 -0.78
N ILE A 146 5.37 -6.38 -0.39
CA ILE A 146 6.51 -6.23 0.53
C ILE A 146 6.19 -6.81 1.90
N ALA A 147 5.00 -6.56 2.44
CA ALA A 147 4.58 -7.11 3.72
C ALA A 147 4.51 -8.65 3.66
N SER A 148 3.92 -9.22 2.61
CA SER A 148 3.87 -10.67 2.43
C SER A 148 5.26 -11.30 2.32
N PHE A 149 6.15 -10.75 1.50
CA PHE A 149 7.53 -11.25 1.40
C PHE A 149 8.30 -11.09 2.70
N THR A 150 8.08 -9.98 3.42
CA THR A 150 8.70 -9.75 4.73
C THR A 150 8.32 -10.86 5.70
N VAL A 151 7.04 -11.24 5.76
CA VAL A 151 6.57 -12.34 6.63
C VAL A 151 7.24 -13.65 6.22
N ILE A 152 7.20 -14.00 4.94
CA ILE A 152 7.78 -15.25 4.42
C ILE A 152 9.29 -15.32 4.73
N PHE A 153 10.07 -14.30 4.33
CA PHE A 153 11.51 -14.32 4.53
C PHE A 153 11.93 -14.18 6.00
N SER A 154 11.14 -13.48 6.83
CA SER A 154 11.37 -13.44 8.28
C SER A 154 11.18 -14.79 8.97
N SER A 155 10.56 -15.76 8.31
CA SER A 155 10.48 -17.13 8.82
C SER A 155 11.78 -17.92 8.59
N TYR A 156 12.61 -17.50 7.63
CA TYR A 156 13.88 -18.14 7.29
C TYR A 156 15.09 -17.42 7.88
N PHE A 157 15.05 -16.08 7.94
CA PHE A 157 16.16 -15.26 8.42
C PHE A 157 15.77 -14.45 9.64
N SER A 158 16.61 -14.46 10.67
CA SER A 158 16.47 -13.61 11.86
C SER A 158 17.04 -12.21 11.66
N ASN A 159 18.07 -12.07 10.81
CA ASN A 159 18.76 -10.79 10.59
C ASN A 159 17.94 -9.85 9.67
N VAL A 160 17.65 -8.64 10.15
CA VAL A 160 16.91 -7.59 9.45
C VAL A 160 17.48 -7.27 8.07
N VAL A 161 18.81 -7.20 7.96
CA VAL A 161 19.51 -6.85 6.72
C VAL A 161 19.31 -7.97 5.70
N LEU A 162 19.44 -9.23 6.12
CA LEU A 162 19.21 -10.38 5.23
C LEU A 162 17.76 -10.47 4.77
N VAL A 163 16.78 -10.22 5.65
CA VAL A 163 15.36 -10.17 5.27
C VAL A 163 15.12 -9.07 4.23
N THR A 164 15.70 -7.88 4.44
CA THR A 164 15.53 -6.74 3.53
C THR A 164 16.13 -7.05 2.15
N LEU A 165 17.35 -7.61 2.10
CA LEU A 165 17.97 -8.03 0.85
C LEU A 165 17.16 -9.13 0.16
N ALA A 166 16.63 -10.09 0.92
CA ALA A 166 15.77 -11.15 0.40
C ALA A 166 14.47 -10.60 -0.20
N VAL A 167 13.84 -9.59 0.41
CA VAL A 167 12.66 -8.94 -0.16
C VAL A 167 13.00 -8.24 -1.48
N ILE A 168 14.12 -7.50 -1.54
CA ILE A 168 14.53 -6.74 -2.73
C ILE A 168 14.88 -7.69 -3.89
N PHE A 169 15.78 -8.65 -3.67
CA PHE A 169 16.24 -9.56 -4.73
C PHE A 169 15.26 -10.71 -4.98
N GLY A 170 14.73 -11.29 -3.92
CA GLY A 170 13.79 -12.40 -4.00
C GLY A 170 12.46 -11.98 -4.63
N GLY A 171 11.98 -10.76 -4.38
CA GLY A 171 10.78 -10.22 -5.03
C GLY A 171 10.92 -10.20 -6.56
N GLY A 172 12.02 -9.67 -7.10
CA GLY A 172 12.27 -9.62 -8.55
C GLY A 172 12.46 -11.00 -9.17
N PHE A 173 13.14 -11.91 -8.47
CA PHE A 173 13.31 -13.29 -8.93
C PHE A 173 11.97 -14.05 -8.99
N ILE A 174 11.15 -13.94 -7.94
CA ILE A 174 9.83 -14.58 -7.87
C ILE A 174 8.91 -13.99 -8.93
N GLN A 175 8.92 -12.67 -9.14
CA GLN A 175 8.16 -12.04 -10.22
C GLN A 175 8.51 -12.64 -11.59
N SER A 176 9.80 -12.82 -11.88
CA SER A 176 10.26 -13.39 -13.15
C SER A 176 9.73 -14.82 -13.36
N ILE A 177 9.72 -15.64 -12.30
CA ILE A 177 9.14 -16.99 -12.35
C ILE A 177 7.63 -16.91 -12.60
N VAL A 178 6.91 -16.06 -11.85
CA VAL A 178 5.46 -15.90 -11.97
C VAL A 178 5.08 -15.44 -13.37
N GLU A 179 5.78 -14.46 -13.95
CA GLU A 179 5.55 -14.00 -15.31
C GLU A 179 5.79 -15.11 -16.35
N GLY A 180 6.84 -15.93 -16.17
CA GLY A 180 7.09 -17.09 -17.01
C GLY A 180 5.95 -18.12 -16.97
N VAL A 181 5.40 -18.39 -15.77
CA VAL A 181 4.24 -19.29 -15.61
C VAL A 181 2.99 -18.68 -16.25
N ILE A 182 2.70 -17.41 -15.99
CA ILE A 182 1.53 -16.73 -16.58
C ILE A 182 1.61 -16.77 -18.10
N TRP A 183 2.78 -16.46 -18.68
CA TRP A 183 2.99 -16.52 -20.12
C TRP A 183 2.78 -17.93 -20.69
N ALA A 184 3.28 -18.96 -20.01
CA ALA A 184 3.08 -20.34 -20.44
C ALA A 184 1.59 -20.73 -20.45
N VAL A 185 0.84 -20.30 -19.43
CA VAL A 185 -0.61 -20.56 -19.32
C VAL A 185 -1.38 -19.79 -20.39
N THR A 186 -1.14 -18.48 -20.54
CA THR A 186 -1.90 -17.65 -21.49
C THR A 186 -1.68 -18.07 -22.95
N ARG A 187 -0.60 -18.78 -23.27
CA ARG A 187 -0.37 -19.35 -24.60
C ARG A 187 -1.36 -20.46 -24.97
N VAL A 188 -1.93 -21.14 -23.98
CA VAL A 188 -2.87 -22.25 -24.18
C VAL A 188 -4.33 -21.77 -24.24
N PHE A 189 -4.62 -20.61 -23.64
CA PHE A 189 -5.95 -20.03 -23.62
C PHE A 189 -6.15 -19.04 -24.79
N PRO A 190 -7.39 -18.87 -25.27
CA PRO A 190 -7.70 -17.83 -26.24
C PRO A 190 -7.45 -16.44 -25.64
N TYR A 191 -6.91 -15.52 -26.44
CA TYR A 191 -6.69 -14.15 -26.01
C TYR A 191 -8.04 -13.44 -25.79
N VAL A 192 -8.37 -13.14 -24.53
CA VAL A 192 -9.58 -12.40 -24.16
C VAL A 192 -9.16 -11.07 -23.56
N TYR A 193 -9.51 -9.98 -24.23
CA TYR A 193 -9.17 -8.64 -23.79
C TYR A 193 -10.41 -7.78 -23.62
N MET A 194 -10.31 -6.82 -22.70
CA MET A 194 -11.27 -5.74 -22.53
C MET A 194 -10.59 -4.44 -22.96
N ARG A 195 -11.26 -3.70 -23.85
CA ARG A 195 -10.80 -2.37 -24.28
C ARG A 195 -11.56 -1.30 -23.51
N VAL A 196 -10.84 -0.45 -22.78
CA VAL A 196 -11.41 0.73 -22.10
C VAL A 196 -11.00 1.96 -22.90
N GLY A 197 -11.96 2.57 -23.59
CA GLY A 197 -11.71 3.69 -24.51
C GLY A 197 -10.91 3.25 -25.74
N THR A 198 -10.02 4.11 -26.24
CA THR A 198 -9.21 3.85 -27.45
C THR A 198 -7.80 3.32 -27.17
N LEU A 199 -7.29 3.50 -25.95
CA LEU A 199 -5.86 3.32 -25.62
C LEU A 199 -5.54 2.17 -24.67
N ILE A 200 -6.48 1.73 -23.84
CA ILE A 200 -6.20 0.74 -22.79
C ILE A 200 -6.79 -0.61 -23.19
N GLU A 201 -5.90 -1.58 -23.37
CA GLU A 201 -6.23 -2.98 -23.58
C GLU A 201 -5.81 -3.79 -22.37
N VAL A 202 -6.77 -4.45 -21.73
CA VAL A 202 -6.55 -5.27 -20.54
C VAL A 202 -6.77 -6.72 -20.92
N ASP A 203 -5.71 -7.52 -20.91
CA ASP A 203 -5.79 -8.97 -21.05
C ASP A 203 -6.43 -9.57 -19.79
N LEU A 204 -7.69 -10.02 -19.92
CA LEU A 204 -8.48 -10.48 -18.79
C LEU A 204 -7.90 -11.74 -18.15
N ILE A 205 -7.35 -12.65 -18.96
CA ILE A 205 -6.78 -13.90 -18.46
C ILE A 205 -5.50 -13.61 -17.69
N LYS A 206 -4.61 -12.79 -18.29
CA LYS A 206 -3.38 -12.37 -17.62
C LYS A 206 -3.67 -11.65 -16.31
N THR A 207 -4.63 -10.72 -16.29
CA THR A 207 -5.01 -9.98 -15.09
C THR A 207 -5.58 -10.91 -14.01
N LEU A 208 -6.46 -11.85 -14.36
CA LEU A 208 -7.00 -12.83 -13.41
C LEU A 208 -5.91 -13.72 -12.81
N LEU A 209 -4.97 -14.19 -13.63
CA LEU A 209 -3.84 -14.99 -13.15
C LEU A 209 -2.93 -14.19 -12.21
N SER A 210 -2.63 -12.94 -12.52
CA SER A 210 -1.85 -12.06 -11.64
C SER A 210 -2.55 -11.83 -10.28
N LEU A 211 -3.88 -11.66 -10.29
CA LEU A 211 -4.67 -11.54 -9.07
C LEU A 211 -4.65 -12.84 -8.26
N ALA A 212 -4.79 -14.00 -8.91
CA ALA A 212 -4.70 -15.30 -8.26
C ALA A 212 -3.33 -15.49 -7.59
N TRP A 213 -2.24 -15.14 -8.26
CA TRP A 213 -0.89 -15.18 -7.70
C TRP A 213 -0.71 -14.26 -6.49
N THR A 214 -1.33 -13.08 -6.52
CA THR A 214 -1.36 -12.19 -5.35
C THR A 214 -2.08 -12.86 -4.18
N GLY A 215 -3.20 -13.54 -4.43
CA GLY A 215 -3.91 -14.33 -3.42
C GLY A 215 -3.07 -15.47 -2.84
N VAL A 216 -2.34 -16.21 -3.67
CA VAL A 216 -1.42 -17.28 -3.24
C VAL A 216 -0.29 -16.72 -2.37
N LEU A 217 0.28 -15.57 -2.74
CA LEU A 217 1.33 -14.91 -1.95
C LEU A 217 0.82 -14.51 -0.55
N VAL A 218 -0.38 -13.91 -0.48
CA VAL A 218 -0.99 -13.54 0.80
C VAL A 218 -1.28 -14.78 1.64
N TYR A 219 -1.79 -15.85 1.02
CA TYR A 219 -2.02 -17.13 1.70
C TYR A 219 -0.73 -17.73 2.27
N MET A 220 0.35 -17.74 1.49
CA MET A 220 1.67 -18.20 1.95
C MET A 220 2.20 -17.38 3.12
N ALA A 221 2.01 -16.05 3.10
CA ALA A 221 2.39 -15.18 4.21
C ALA A 221 1.61 -15.53 5.49
N ILE A 222 0.29 -15.76 5.38
CA ILE A 222 -0.54 -16.18 6.51
C ILE A 222 -0.04 -17.51 7.09
N TYR A 223 0.20 -18.50 6.24
CA TYR A 223 0.69 -19.82 6.64
C TYR A 223 2.03 -19.75 7.39
N HIS A 224 2.98 -18.96 6.90
CA HIS A 224 4.26 -18.75 7.57
C HIS A 224 4.14 -17.98 8.88
N LEU A 225 3.17 -17.06 8.98
CA LEU A 225 2.90 -16.34 10.22
C LEU A 225 2.27 -17.28 11.27
N ASP A 226 1.32 -18.13 10.88
CA ASP A 226 0.69 -19.12 11.78
C ASP A 226 1.75 -20.07 12.36
N LYS A 227 2.63 -20.61 11.51
CA LYS A 227 3.75 -21.43 11.98
C LYS A 227 4.71 -20.69 12.90
N LYS A 228 4.82 -19.37 12.78
CA LYS A 228 5.66 -18.55 13.65
C LYS A 228 4.99 -18.29 15.00
N LEU A 229 3.66 -18.23 15.03
CA LEU A 229 2.83 -18.10 16.24
C LEU A 229 2.71 -19.41 17.02
N ASP A 230 2.77 -20.57 16.35
CA ASP A 230 2.77 -21.89 17.00
C ASP A 230 4.11 -22.24 17.68
N ILE A 231 5.18 -21.45 17.50
CA ILE A 231 6.42 -21.57 18.27
C ILE A 231 6.25 -20.75 19.56
N ILE A 232 5.44 -21.27 20.49
CA ILE A 232 5.39 -20.87 21.90
C ILE A 232 5.73 -22.09 22.74
#